data_AF-A0A0D7AFK3-F1
#
_entry.id   AF-A0A0D7AFK3-F1
#
_cell.length_a   1.000
_cell.length_b   1.000
_cell.length_c   1.000
_cell.angle_alpha   90.00
_cell.angle_beta   90.00
_cell.angle_gamma   90.00
#
_symmetry.space_group_name_H-M   'P 1'
#
loop_
_entity.id
_entity.type
_entity.pdbx_description
1 polymer ?
#
loop_
_entity_poly.entity_id
_entity_poly.type
_entity_poly.pdbx_seq_one_letter_code
_entity_poly.pdbx_strand_id
1 'polypeptide(L)'
;MLCSRRRDEISGATVSQTLLDFRLQQLHEDCRNNDAVEIWVSYLNTVSSVGLARLPLALHQEILHKVAPSPDKLRVELDLHLVDVKSNALHPFESHFNTILRNTRATSDAPPTLDDYPFILRHFAAVGHYVGAQRIYAALRDQGLTPRSRTYGLCLQAIAHCLSLPVFKNEDGLAAF
;
A
#
# COMPACT_ATOMS: atom_id res chain seq x y z
N MET A 1 -45.16 -19.62 -10.06
CA MET A 1 -44.27 -19.00 -9.04
C MET A 1 -42.82 -18.77 -9.48
N LEU A 2 -42.29 -19.46 -10.51
CA LEU A 2 -40.89 -19.28 -10.97
C LEU A 2 -40.58 -17.92 -11.65
N CYS A 3 -41.59 -17.20 -12.14
CA CYS A 3 -41.42 -15.97 -12.92
C CYS A 3 -41.28 -14.68 -12.08
N SER A 4 -41.63 -14.72 -10.78
CA SER A 4 -41.43 -13.59 -9.86
C SER A 4 -40.00 -13.57 -9.33
N ARG A 5 -39.49 -14.73 -8.91
CA ARG A 5 -38.15 -14.91 -8.35
C ARG A 5 -37.04 -14.47 -9.32
N ARG A 6 -37.18 -14.80 -10.61
CA ARG A 6 -36.24 -14.37 -11.66
C ARG A 6 -36.21 -12.85 -11.88
N ARG A 7 -37.33 -12.14 -11.69
CA ARG A 7 -37.39 -10.69 -11.88
C ARG A 7 -36.72 -9.95 -10.71
N ASP A 8 -36.92 -10.43 -9.49
CA ASP A 8 -36.31 -9.85 -8.29
C ASP A 8 -34.80 -10.06 -8.27
N GLU A 9 -34.32 -11.23 -8.73
CA GLU A 9 -32.89 -11.54 -8.88
C GLU A 9 -32.21 -10.65 -9.95
N ILE A 10 -32.86 -10.41 -11.09
CA ILE A 10 -32.33 -9.51 -12.14
C ILE A 10 -32.29 -8.06 -11.66
N SER A 11 -33.30 -7.61 -10.92
CA SER A 11 -33.36 -6.26 -10.34
C SER A 11 -32.24 -6.04 -9.31
N GLY A 12 -32.04 -6.99 -8.39
CA GLY A 12 -30.98 -6.93 -7.39
C GLY A 12 -29.57 -6.97 -7.98
N ALA A 13 -29.34 -7.80 -8.99
CA ALA A 13 -28.06 -7.85 -9.70
C ALA A 13 -27.75 -6.52 -10.43
N THR A 14 -28.77 -5.91 -11.04
CA THR A 14 -28.63 -4.63 -11.73
C THR A 14 -28.26 -3.50 -10.76
N VAL A 15 -28.97 -3.39 -9.63
CA VAL A 15 -28.68 -2.39 -8.59
C VAL A 15 -27.27 -2.57 -8.02
N SER A 16 -26.87 -3.81 -7.77
CA SER A 16 -25.53 -4.14 -7.26
C SER A 16 -24.42 -3.79 -8.26
N GLN A 17 -24.66 -3.95 -9.56
CA GLN A 17 -23.71 -3.56 -10.60
C GLN A 17 -23.61 -2.04 -10.73
N THR A 18 -24.74 -1.33 -10.74
CA THR A 18 -24.76 0.15 -10.76
C THR A 18 -24.01 0.75 -9.58
N LEU A 19 -24.13 0.16 -8.38
CA LEU A 19 -23.39 0.60 -7.20
C LEU A 19 -21.88 0.40 -7.36
N LEU A 20 -21.45 -0.74 -7.91
CA LEU A 20 -20.04 -1.00 -8.19
C LEU A 20 -19.49 0.04 -9.17
N ASP A 21 -20.16 0.25 -10.30
CA ASP A 21 -19.72 1.19 -11.33
C ASP A 21 -19.63 2.62 -10.78
N PHE A 22 -20.63 3.05 -10.01
CA PHE A 22 -20.62 4.36 -9.35
C PHE A 22 -19.45 4.52 -8.39
N ARG A 23 -19.20 3.53 -7.51
CA ARG A 23 -18.09 3.58 -6.54
C ARG A 23 -16.74 3.56 -7.22
N LEU A 24 -16.58 2.77 -8.27
CA LEU A 24 -15.35 2.76 -9.08
C LEU A 24 -15.12 4.12 -9.71
N GLN A 25 -16.14 4.71 -10.34
CA GLN A 25 -16.00 6.03 -10.97
C GLN A 25 -15.63 7.11 -9.95
N GLN A 26 -16.28 7.11 -8.79
CA GLN A 26 -15.97 8.05 -7.71
C GLN A 26 -14.51 7.91 -7.24
N LEU A 27 -14.06 6.68 -6.99
CA LEU A 27 -12.70 6.43 -6.54
C LEU A 27 -11.64 6.86 -7.57
N HIS A 28 -11.88 6.66 -8.87
CA HIS A 28 -10.96 7.15 -9.91
C HIS A 28 -10.86 8.67 -9.92
N GLU A 29 -11.96 9.37 -9.65
CA GLU A 29 -11.97 10.84 -9.60
C GLU A 29 -11.23 11.34 -8.35
N ASP A 30 -11.47 10.71 -7.19
CA ASP A 30 -10.72 11.01 -5.96
C ASP A 30 -9.21 10.81 -6.18
N CYS A 31 -8.83 9.75 -6.91
CA CYS A 31 -7.44 9.47 -7.27
C CYS A 31 -6.78 10.52 -8.17
N ARG A 32 -7.53 11.46 -8.75
CA ARG A 32 -6.99 12.56 -9.58
C ARG A 32 -6.88 13.87 -8.82
N ASN A 33 -7.80 14.11 -7.89
CA ASN A 33 -8.01 15.43 -7.32
C ASN A 33 -7.60 15.56 -5.85
N ASN A 34 -7.46 14.43 -5.15
CA ASN A 34 -7.32 14.41 -3.71
C ASN A 34 -5.92 13.98 -3.26
N ASP A 35 -5.62 14.20 -1.98
CA ASP A 35 -4.35 13.77 -1.39
C ASP A 35 -4.36 12.28 -0.99
N ALA A 36 -3.20 11.78 -0.55
CA ALA A 36 -3.02 10.37 -0.20
C ALA A 36 -3.94 9.88 0.94
N VAL A 37 -4.29 10.75 1.89
CA VAL A 37 -5.15 10.41 3.04
C VAL A 37 -6.59 10.28 2.57
N GLU A 38 -7.07 11.23 1.79
CA GLU A 38 -8.42 11.21 1.21
C GLU A 38 -8.62 10.03 0.25
N ILE A 39 -7.62 9.75 -0.60
CA ILE A 39 -7.62 8.58 -1.48
C ILE A 39 -7.72 7.28 -0.67
N TRP A 40 -6.96 7.18 0.43
CA TRP A 40 -7.00 6.01 1.30
C TRP A 40 -8.39 5.78 1.92
N VAL A 41 -9.02 6.84 2.43
CA VAL A 41 -10.37 6.77 2.99
C VAL A 41 -11.40 6.37 1.93
N SER A 42 -11.33 6.97 0.73
CA SER A 42 -12.22 6.62 -0.39
C SER A 42 -12.06 5.15 -0.80
N TYR A 43 -10.83 4.65 -0.84
CA TYR A 43 -10.53 3.25 -1.11
C TYR A 43 -11.18 2.31 -0.07
N LEU A 44 -11.00 2.57 1.22
CA LEU A 44 -11.60 1.75 2.29
C LEU A 44 -13.13 1.75 2.25
N ASN A 45 -13.74 2.90 1.96
CA ASN A 45 -15.18 3.01 1.78
C ASN A 45 -15.68 2.20 0.58
N THR A 46 -14.91 2.19 -0.52
CA THR A 46 -15.22 1.39 -1.71
C THR A 46 -15.13 -0.12 -1.43
N VAL A 47 -14.05 -0.57 -0.78
CA VAL A 47 -13.89 -1.96 -0.34
C VAL A 47 -15.02 -2.39 0.58
N SER A 48 -15.39 -1.55 1.55
CA SER A 48 -16.44 -1.85 2.53
C SER A 48 -17.84 -1.90 1.91
N SER A 49 -18.11 -1.05 0.92
CA SER A 49 -19.46 -0.94 0.32
C SER A 49 -19.73 -1.97 -0.77
N VAL A 50 -18.74 -2.29 -1.61
CA VAL A 50 -18.94 -3.19 -2.75
C VAL A 50 -18.39 -4.60 -2.49
N GLY A 51 -17.51 -4.73 -1.50
CA GLY A 51 -16.85 -5.97 -1.17
C GLY A 51 -15.60 -6.20 -2.01
N LEU A 52 -14.59 -6.75 -1.35
CA LEU A 52 -13.26 -6.96 -1.91
C LEU A 52 -13.27 -7.81 -3.19
N ALA A 53 -13.99 -8.94 -3.20
CA ALA A 53 -14.03 -9.89 -4.31
C ALA A 53 -14.54 -9.33 -5.65
N ARG A 54 -15.19 -8.16 -5.64
CA ARG A 54 -15.73 -7.50 -6.84
C ARG A 54 -14.79 -6.46 -7.43
N LEU A 55 -13.70 -6.14 -6.74
CA LEU A 55 -12.76 -5.11 -7.16
C LEU A 55 -11.65 -5.72 -8.03
N PRO A 56 -11.32 -5.10 -9.17
CA PRO A 56 -10.28 -5.60 -10.05
C PRO A 56 -8.88 -5.35 -9.47
N LEU A 57 -7.94 -6.26 -9.75
CA LEU A 57 -6.51 -6.16 -9.42
C LEU A 57 -5.91 -4.79 -9.79
N ALA A 58 -6.19 -4.33 -11.01
CA ALA A 58 -5.66 -3.07 -11.54
C ALA A 58 -6.00 -1.86 -10.65
N LEU A 59 -7.17 -1.86 -10.00
CA LEU A 59 -7.56 -0.80 -9.08
C LEU A 59 -6.68 -0.80 -7.83
N HIS A 60 -6.45 -1.96 -7.22
CA HIS A 60 -5.57 -2.07 -6.06
C HIS A 60 -4.15 -1.58 -6.38
N GLN A 61 -3.66 -1.91 -7.56
CA GLN A 61 -2.35 -1.46 -8.04
C GLN A 61 -2.32 0.05 -8.28
N GLU A 62 -3.37 0.63 -8.87
CA GLU A 62 -3.45 2.09 -9.01
C GLU A 62 -3.41 2.78 -7.65
N ILE A 63 -4.21 2.31 -6.69
CA ILE A 63 -4.25 2.87 -5.33
C ILE A 63 -2.89 2.74 -4.65
N LEU A 64 -2.19 1.61 -4.81
CA LEU A 64 -0.84 1.43 -4.26
C LEU A 64 0.09 2.59 -4.65
N HIS A 65 0.03 3.01 -5.91
CA HIS A 65 0.88 4.06 -6.46
C HIS A 65 0.48 5.48 -6.03
N LYS A 66 -0.67 5.65 -5.37
CA LYS A 66 -1.23 6.96 -4.98
C LYS A 66 -1.43 7.14 -3.47
N VAL A 67 -1.39 6.05 -2.70
CA VAL A 67 -1.64 6.04 -1.25
C VAL A 67 -0.51 6.63 -0.40
N ALA A 68 0.57 7.07 -1.04
CA ALA A 68 1.71 7.70 -0.40
C ALA A 68 2.28 8.82 -1.27
N PRO A 69 2.85 9.87 -0.67
CA PRO A 69 3.63 10.86 -1.39
C PRO A 69 4.89 10.23 -2.00
N SER A 70 5.52 10.91 -2.96
CA SER A 70 6.70 10.37 -3.63
C SER A 70 7.85 10.12 -2.64
N PRO A 71 8.70 9.11 -2.89
CA PRO A 71 9.86 8.81 -2.03
C PRO A 71 10.80 10.01 -1.82
N ASP A 72 10.92 10.90 -2.82
CA ASP A 72 11.76 12.09 -2.72
C ASP A 72 11.17 13.12 -1.75
N LYS A 73 9.83 13.27 -1.72
CA LYS A 73 9.16 14.12 -0.74
C LYS A 73 9.31 13.56 0.68
N LEU A 74 9.18 12.24 0.84
CA LEU A 74 9.39 11.57 2.14
C LEU A 74 10.82 11.74 2.66
N ARG A 75 11.84 11.71 1.78
CA ARG A 75 13.23 12.00 2.18
C ARG A 75 13.36 13.41 2.75
N VAL A 76 12.83 14.41 2.03
CA VAL A 76 12.89 15.81 2.47
C VAL A 76 12.16 16.00 3.78
N GLU A 77 10.97 15.41 3.92
CA GLU A 77 10.18 15.46 5.16
C GLU A 77 10.93 14.80 6.32
N LEU A 78 11.52 13.62 6.11
CA LEU A 78 12.37 12.98 7.12
C LEU A 78 13.52 13.91 7.52
N ASP A 79 14.28 14.44 6.56
CA ASP A 79 15.43 15.33 6.82
C ASP A 79 15.03 16.56 7.66
N LEU A 80 13.85 17.13 7.41
CA LEU A 80 13.30 18.24 8.20
C LEU A 80 12.89 17.82 9.62
N HIS A 81 12.37 16.61 9.78
CA HIS A 81 11.88 16.09 11.06
C HIS A 81 12.92 15.30 11.86
N LEU A 82 14.15 15.12 11.35
CA LEU A 82 15.24 14.40 12.00
C LEU A 82 15.53 14.88 13.43
N VAL A 83 15.14 16.09 13.82
CA VAL A 83 15.32 16.62 15.19
C VAL A 83 14.42 15.91 16.23
N ASP A 84 13.37 15.21 15.80
CA ASP A 84 12.31 14.67 16.69
C ASP A 84 12.02 13.16 16.47
N VAL A 85 12.73 12.49 15.55
CA VAL A 85 12.40 11.11 15.16
C VAL A 85 13.04 10.09 16.10
N LYS A 86 12.21 9.45 16.93
CA LYS A 86 12.57 8.16 17.54
C LYS A 86 12.81 7.13 16.43
N SER A 87 14.03 6.59 16.40
CA SER A 87 14.61 5.71 15.36
C SER A 87 13.83 4.43 14.98
N ASN A 88 12.68 4.15 15.59
CA ASN A 88 11.89 2.93 15.36
C ASN A 88 10.40 3.19 15.07
N ALA A 89 10.01 4.42 14.74
CA ALA A 89 8.65 4.71 14.35
C ALA A 89 8.28 3.93 13.07
N LEU A 90 7.12 3.27 13.09
CA LEU A 90 6.52 2.62 11.93
C LEU A 90 6.46 3.62 10.77
N HIS A 91 6.80 3.19 9.55
CA HIS A 91 6.65 4.04 8.38
C HIS A 91 5.16 4.43 8.25
N PRO A 92 4.79 5.72 8.14
CA PRO A 92 3.39 6.17 8.27
C PRO A 92 2.41 5.44 7.33
N PHE A 93 2.89 5.10 6.13
CA PHE A 93 2.11 4.42 5.09
C PHE A 93 2.31 2.89 5.03
N GLU A 94 3.11 2.28 5.92
CA GLU A 94 3.36 0.82 5.90
C GLU A 94 2.06 0.01 6.02
N SER A 95 1.15 0.44 6.89
CA SER A 95 -0.15 -0.22 7.10
C SER A 95 -1.02 -0.18 5.83
N HIS A 96 -0.95 0.91 5.05
CA HIS A 96 -1.66 1.06 3.79
C HIS A 96 -1.10 0.10 2.74
N PHE A 97 0.23 0.09 2.56
CA PHE A 97 0.91 -0.82 1.63
C PHE A 97 0.59 -2.29 1.94
N ASN A 98 0.71 -2.69 3.20
CA ASN A 98 0.43 -4.06 3.63
C ASN A 98 -1.04 -4.44 3.42
N THR A 99 -1.96 -3.52 3.68
CA THR A 99 -3.40 -3.76 3.45
C THR A 99 -3.71 -3.92 1.96
N ILE A 100 -3.14 -3.08 1.10
CA ILE A 100 -3.34 -3.19 -0.35
C ILE A 100 -2.76 -4.51 -0.85
N LEU A 101 -1.51 -4.86 -0.50
CA LEU A 101 -0.92 -6.15 -0.88
C LEU A 101 -1.76 -7.34 -0.43
N ARG A 102 -2.30 -7.30 0.80
CA ARG A 102 -3.20 -8.34 1.32
C ARG A 102 -4.48 -8.43 0.49
N ASN A 103 -5.08 -7.28 0.17
CA ASN A 103 -6.31 -7.20 -0.60
C ASN A 103 -6.10 -7.72 -2.02
N THR A 104 -4.99 -7.34 -2.66
CA THR A 104 -4.59 -7.85 -3.97
C THR A 104 -4.48 -9.37 -3.99
N ARG A 105 -3.89 -9.96 -2.95
CA ARG A 105 -3.77 -11.43 -2.83
C ARG A 105 -5.11 -12.14 -2.63
N ALA A 106 -6.11 -11.46 -2.09
CA ALA A 106 -7.41 -12.04 -1.78
C ALA A 106 -8.41 -11.92 -2.94
N THR A 107 -8.16 -11.04 -3.93
CA THR A 107 -9.07 -10.81 -5.06
C THR A 107 -8.67 -11.48 -6.35
N SER A 108 -7.39 -11.74 -6.56
CA SER A 108 -6.91 -12.30 -7.83
C SER A 108 -6.30 -13.69 -7.66
N ASP A 109 -6.65 -14.58 -8.58
CA ASP A 109 -5.92 -15.84 -8.81
C ASP A 109 -4.48 -15.58 -9.30
N ALA A 110 -4.20 -14.36 -9.78
CA ALA A 110 -2.87 -13.90 -10.18
C ALA A 110 -2.19 -13.10 -9.05
N PRO A 111 -0.91 -13.33 -8.74
CA PRO A 111 -0.21 -12.59 -7.70
C PRO A 111 -0.02 -11.11 -8.08
N PRO A 112 0.16 -10.19 -7.09
CA PRO A 112 0.60 -8.82 -7.34
C PRO A 112 1.85 -8.83 -8.22
N THR A 113 1.94 -7.86 -9.14
CA THR A 113 3.02 -7.87 -10.13
C THR A 113 4.35 -7.55 -9.47
N LEU A 114 5.44 -8.01 -10.08
CA LEU A 114 6.78 -7.77 -9.55
C LEU A 114 7.09 -6.28 -9.38
N ASP A 115 6.42 -5.37 -10.09
CA ASP A 115 6.67 -3.94 -10.04
C ASP A 115 6.05 -3.25 -8.81
N ASP A 116 5.03 -3.85 -8.18
CA ASP A 116 4.40 -3.34 -6.95
C ASP A 116 5.38 -3.36 -5.75
N TYR A 117 6.26 -4.37 -5.70
CA TYR A 117 7.22 -4.55 -4.62
C TYR A 117 8.36 -3.52 -4.62
N PRO A 118 9.08 -3.25 -5.74
CA PRO A 118 10.03 -2.16 -5.86
C PRO A 118 9.45 -0.79 -5.54
N PHE A 119 8.16 -0.55 -5.82
CA PHE A 119 7.50 0.70 -5.43
C PHE A 119 7.52 0.88 -3.91
N ILE A 120 7.04 -0.12 -3.16
CA ILE A 120 7.02 -0.09 -1.68
C ILE A 120 8.45 -0.02 -1.13
N LEU A 121 9.36 -0.85 -1.65
CA LEU A 121 10.76 -0.86 -1.23
C LEU A 121 11.45 0.48 -1.44
N ARG A 122 11.07 1.25 -2.48
CA ARG A 122 11.60 2.59 -2.70
C ARG A 122 11.15 3.58 -1.62
N HIS A 123 9.92 3.47 -1.13
CA HIS A 123 9.43 4.29 0.00
C HIS A 123 10.19 3.95 1.28
N PHE A 124 10.40 2.66 1.54
CA PHE A 124 11.16 2.23 2.71
C PHE A 124 12.64 2.62 2.63
N ALA A 125 13.25 2.51 1.45
CA ALA A 125 14.61 2.99 1.21
C ALA A 125 14.75 4.50 1.40
N ALA A 126 13.71 5.26 1.02
CA ALA A 126 13.67 6.70 1.18
C ALA A 126 13.69 7.15 2.64
N VAL A 127 13.27 6.34 3.61
CA VAL A 127 13.27 6.75 5.03
C VAL A 127 14.11 5.84 5.94
N GLY A 128 14.90 4.94 5.36
CA GLY A 128 15.72 4.01 6.14
C GLY A 128 14.91 2.92 6.88
N HIS A 129 13.69 2.62 6.44
CA HIS A 129 12.82 1.65 7.11
C HIS A 129 13.18 0.20 6.71
N TYR A 130 14.32 -0.29 7.20
CA TYR A 130 14.88 -1.58 6.81
C TYR A 130 14.03 -2.79 7.26
N VAL A 131 13.35 -2.69 8.42
CA VAL A 131 12.50 -3.76 8.96
C VAL A 131 11.33 -4.05 8.01
N GLY A 132 10.65 -3.01 7.52
CA GLY A 132 9.60 -3.16 6.51
C GLY A 132 10.18 -3.66 5.18
N ALA A 133 11.36 -3.20 4.77
CA ALA A 133 12.00 -3.69 3.55
C ALA A 133 12.28 -5.20 3.61
N GLN A 134 12.73 -5.71 4.77
CA GLN A 134 12.93 -7.14 5.00
C GLN A 134 11.60 -7.91 4.92
N ARG A 135 10.52 -7.40 5.53
CA ARG A 135 9.18 -8.02 5.46
C ARG A 135 8.67 -8.10 4.03
N ILE A 136 8.82 -7.03 3.25
CA ILE A 136 8.40 -6.99 1.84
C ILE A 136 9.24 -7.92 0.98
N TYR A 137 10.54 -8.02 1.23
CA TYR A 137 11.41 -8.99 0.56
C TYR A 137 10.99 -10.45 0.86
N ALA A 138 10.71 -10.78 2.12
CA ALA A 138 10.19 -12.10 2.49
C ALA A 138 8.85 -12.37 1.80
N ALA A 139 7.93 -11.41 1.85
CA ALA A 139 6.62 -11.50 1.23
C ALA A 139 6.67 -11.69 -0.30
N LEU A 140 7.66 -11.11 -0.98
CA LEU A 140 7.93 -11.34 -2.41
C LEU A 140 8.39 -12.78 -2.65
N ARG A 141 9.31 -13.29 -1.82
CA ARG A 141 9.83 -14.67 -1.95
C ARG A 141 8.79 -15.73 -1.66
N ASP A 142 7.94 -15.49 -0.66
CA ASP A 142 6.86 -16.42 -0.28
C ASP A 142 5.84 -16.60 -1.42
N GLN A 143 5.77 -15.64 -2.33
CA GLN A 143 4.96 -15.74 -3.55
C GLN A 143 5.66 -16.45 -4.71
N GLY A 144 6.86 -16.99 -4.50
CA GLY A 144 7.65 -17.60 -5.58
C GLY A 144 8.19 -16.61 -6.61
N LEU A 145 8.05 -15.29 -6.37
CA LEU A 145 8.62 -14.28 -7.23
C LEU A 145 10.14 -14.23 -7.05
N THR A 146 10.87 -14.10 -8.16
CA THR A 146 12.33 -14.00 -8.11
C THR A 146 12.74 -12.53 -7.95
N PRO A 147 13.40 -12.14 -6.84
CA PRO A 147 13.91 -10.78 -6.68
C PRO A 147 14.89 -10.43 -7.81
N ARG A 148 14.85 -9.20 -8.30
CA ARG A 148 15.84 -8.68 -9.26
C ARG A 148 16.93 -7.89 -8.54
N SER A 149 18.02 -7.56 -9.24
CA SER A 149 19.09 -6.68 -8.75
C SER A 149 18.54 -5.39 -8.11
N ARG A 150 17.52 -4.79 -8.72
CA ARG A 150 16.82 -3.60 -8.20
C ARG A 150 16.21 -3.84 -6.81
N THR A 151 15.60 -5.00 -6.57
CA THR A 151 15.00 -5.35 -5.27
C THR A 151 16.06 -5.37 -4.18
N TYR A 152 17.18 -6.07 -4.43
CA TYR A 152 18.31 -6.13 -3.50
C TYR A 152 18.89 -4.74 -3.24
N GLY A 153 19.08 -3.93 -4.29
CA GLY A 153 19.58 -2.57 -4.18
C GLY A 153 18.70 -1.70 -3.26
N LEU A 154 17.38 -1.78 -3.39
CA LEU A 154 16.46 -1.03 -2.54
C LEU A 154 16.48 -1.50 -1.08
N CYS A 155 16.57 -2.81 -0.82
CA CYS A 155 16.73 -3.33 0.54
C CYS A 155 18.04 -2.85 1.18
N LEU A 156 19.15 -2.91 0.45
CA LEU A 156 20.45 -2.41 0.91
C LEU A 156 20.44 -0.90 1.12
N GLN A 157 19.76 -0.15 0.26
CA GLN A 157 19.59 1.29 0.41
C GLN A 157 18.81 1.64 1.68
N ALA A 158 17.76 0.88 2.03
CA ALA A 158 17.04 1.08 3.29
C ALA A 158 17.96 0.87 4.51
N ILE A 159 18.79 -0.17 4.49
CA ILE A 159 19.75 -0.44 5.57
C ILE A 159 20.80 0.68 5.63
N ALA A 160 21.43 1.02 4.50
CA ALA A 160 22.46 2.05 4.45
C ALA A 160 21.93 3.42 4.86
N HIS A 161 20.71 3.77 4.45
CA HIS A 161 20.08 5.02 4.86
C HIS A 161 19.82 5.04 6.36
N CYS A 162 19.27 3.95 6.93
CA CYS A 162 19.08 3.80 8.37
C CYS A 162 20.39 4.05 9.15
N LEU A 163 21.49 3.45 8.72
CA LEU A 163 22.81 3.61 9.35
C LEU A 163 23.39 5.04 9.22
N SER A 164 22.89 5.85 8.29
CA SER A 164 23.29 7.25 8.14
C SER A 164 22.43 8.22 8.95
N LEU A 165 21.30 7.76 9.52
CA LEU A 165 20.45 8.59 10.37
C LEU A 165 21.14 8.81 11.72
N PRO A 166 20.98 10.00 12.34
CA PRO A 166 21.50 10.25 13.68
C PRO A 166 20.90 9.27 14.70
N VAL A 167 21.77 8.67 15.52
CA VAL A 167 21.35 7.75 16.60
C VAL A 167 20.87 8.58 17.79
N PHE A 168 19.55 8.59 18.03
CA PHE A 168 18.99 9.15 19.25
C PHE A 168 19.10 8.12 20.38
N LYS A 169 19.93 8.42 21.38
CA LYS A 169 19.93 7.65 22.62
C LYS A 169 18.60 7.88 23.33
N ASN A 170 17.89 6.80 23.65
CA ASN A 170 16.80 6.89 24.62
C ASN A 170 17.39 7.32 25.98
N GLU A 171 16.58 7.94 26.84
CA GLU A 171 17.01 8.47 28.16
C GLU A 171 17.69 7.42 29.07
N ASP A 172 17.55 6.13 28.74
CA ASP A 172 18.18 4.99 29.44
C ASP A 172 19.58 4.61 28.91
N GLY A 173 20.16 5.37 27.98
CA GLY A 173 21.54 5.16 27.49
C GLY A 173 21.75 3.94 26.59
N LEU A 174 20.72 3.12 26.35
CA LEU A 174 20.72 2.04 25.38
C LEU A 174 20.39 2.59 23.99
N ALA A 175 21.32 2.40 23.05
CA ALA A 175 21.07 2.64 21.64
C ALA A 175 19.94 1.72 21.17
N ALA A 176 18.87 2.31 20.63
CA ALA A 176 17.83 1.55 19.96
C ALA A 176 18.37 1.11 18.60
N PHE A 177 18.59 -0.19 18.44
CA PHE A 177 18.85 -0.84 17.15
C PHE A 177 17.60 -1.62 16.71
#